data_AF-A0A7W0V9R4-F1
#
_entry.id   AF-A0A7W0V9R4-F1
#
_cell.length_a   1.000
_cell.length_b   1.000
_cell.length_c   1.000
_cell.angle_alpha   90.00
_cell.angle_beta   90.00
_cell.angle_gamma   90.00
#
_symmetry.space_group_name_H-M   'P 1'
#
loop_
_entity.id
_entity.type
_entity.pdbx_description
1 polymer ?
#
loop_
_entity_poly.entity_id
_entity_poly.type
_entity_poly.pdbx_seq_one_letter_code
_entity_poly.pdbx_strand_id
1 'polypeptide(L)'
;LQAAPGVAPAGDLTGTRITSTNNQTFGVFGGHEATAFGSATPPDNQHTSGPCCADHLEEMMFPASTWGKTFALARSQQRSSEPDVLRILAQKPNTVVTFTPAPATGTCGTLGPGQFCEVKVAVDTELSSSEPILVGHFLESAIWRANNGNVVGNGDPSMAIAVPVEQFRKSYTILVPAAYQMNYISLAAAATGGVTIDGAPVTLTPFGNGGTHRVARIPVAAGQHTIQCADGCGVTVYGYSQSVSYMFAGGLDLKAIVIF
;
A
#
# COMPACT_ATOMS: atom_id res chain seq x y z
N LEU A 1 -19.07 20.89 2.50
CA LEU A 1 -18.09 20.11 1.74
C LEU A 1 -18.17 20.56 0.29
N GLN A 2 -17.06 20.97 -0.30
CA GLN A 2 -16.97 21.27 -1.73
C GLN A 2 -15.95 20.32 -2.35
N ALA A 3 -16.32 19.71 -3.48
CA ALA A 3 -15.48 18.83 -4.29
C ALA A 3 -15.20 19.52 -5.63
N ALA A 4 -13.93 19.56 -6.05
CA ALA A 4 -13.55 19.97 -7.40
C ALA A 4 -13.06 18.73 -8.17
N PRO A 5 -13.54 18.49 -9.41
CA PRO A 5 -13.18 17.27 -10.15
C PRO A 5 -11.68 17.18 -10.44
N GLY A 6 -11.11 15.98 -10.25
CA GLY A 6 -9.74 15.63 -10.64
C GLY A 6 -9.60 15.28 -12.14
N VAL A 7 -8.37 15.00 -12.59
CA VAL A 7 -8.06 14.63 -14.00
C VAL A 7 -8.14 13.11 -14.19
N ALA A 8 -9.18 12.48 -13.66
CA ALA A 8 -9.31 11.02 -13.62
C ALA A 8 -10.33 10.50 -14.67
N PRO A 9 -10.25 9.23 -15.10
CA PRO A 9 -11.25 8.62 -15.98
C PRO A 9 -12.67 8.72 -15.41
N ALA A 10 -13.70 8.62 -16.27
CA ALA A 10 -15.10 8.74 -15.85
C ALA A 10 -15.43 7.76 -14.71
N GLY A 11 -15.86 8.30 -13.56
CA GLY A 11 -16.20 7.52 -12.36
C GLY A 11 -15.06 7.36 -11.33
N ASP A 12 -13.81 7.66 -11.69
CA ASP A 12 -12.69 7.71 -10.75
C ASP A 12 -12.64 9.11 -10.11
N LEU A 13 -12.76 9.18 -8.78
CA LEU A 13 -12.74 10.43 -8.02
C LEU A 13 -11.34 10.81 -7.51
N THR A 14 -10.30 10.06 -7.90
CA THR A 14 -8.92 10.34 -7.49
C THR A 14 -8.52 11.76 -7.86
N GLY A 15 -7.86 12.44 -6.91
CA GLY A 15 -7.44 13.84 -7.07
C GLY A 15 -8.52 14.86 -6.77
N THR A 16 -9.75 14.45 -6.46
CA THR A 16 -10.80 15.35 -5.97
C THR A 16 -10.36 15.99 -4.66
N ARG A 17 -10.32 17.32 -4.63
CA ARG A 17 -10.00 18.07 -3.41
C ARG A 17 -11.27 18.27 -2.58
N ILE A 18 -11.23 17.82 -1.33
CA ILE A 18 -12.31 18.00 -0.36
C ILE A 18 -11.85 18.99 0.72
N THR A 19 -12.68 20.00 0.99
CA THR A 19 -12.39 21.01 2.02
C THR A 19 -13.59 21.23 2.94
N SER A 20 -13.28 21.52 4.21
CA SER A 20 -14.25 22.00 5.18
C SER A 20 -14.48 23.49 4.97
N THR A 21 -15.74 23.90 4.88
CA THR A 21 -16.13 25.31 4.67
C THR A 21 -16.39 26.05 5.98
N ASN A 22 -16.43 25.34 7.10
CA ASN A 22 -16.72 25.87 8.44
C ASN A 22 -15.62 25.50 9.46
N ASN A 23 -14.44 25.10 8.98
CA ASN A 23 -13.28 24.69 9.79
C ASN A 23 -13.53 23.49 10.74
N GLN A 24 -14.58 22.70 10.53
CA GLN A 24 -14.77 21.45 11.25
C GLN A 24 -13.84 20.35 10.70
N THR A 25 -13.34 19.50 11.59
CA THR A 25 -12.62 18.27 11.24
C THR A 25 -13.57 17.25 10.61
N PHE A 26 -13.11 16.55 9.59
CA PHE A 26 -13.86 15.51 8.89
C PHE A 26 -12.93 14.37 8.49
N GLY A 27 -13.50 13.16 8.37
CA GLY A 27 -12.86 12.03 7.70
C GLY A 27 -13.35 11.93 6.26
N VAL A 28 -12.51 11.36 5.38
CA VAL A 28 -12.87 11.04 4.01
C VAL A 28 -12.62 9.56 3.80
N PHE A 29 -13.62 8.85 3.30
CA PHE A 29 -13.47 7.48 2.84
C PHE A 29 -13.49 7.48 1.31
N GLY A 30 -12.49 6.85 0.72
CA GLY A 30 -12.40 6.62 -0.71
C GLY A 30 -12.50 5.12 -0.99
N GLY A 31 -13.14 4.76 -2.09
CA GLY A 31 -13.40 3.35 -2.37
C GLY A 31 -13.99 3.09 -3.74
N HIS A 32 -14.23 1.82 -4.02
CA HIS A 32 -14.87 1.34 -5.23
C HIS A 32 -15.64 0.06 -4.93
N GLU A 33 -16.87 -0.04 -5.45
CA GLU A 33 -17.83 -1.09 -5.08
C GLU A 33 -17.37 -2.51 -5.42
N ALA A 34 -16.84 -2.70 -6.64
CA ALA A 34 -16.37 -3.99 -7.12
C ALA A 34 -15.09 -3.81 -7.96
N THR A 35 -13.94 -3.95 -7.30
CA THR A 35 -12.64 -3.77 -7.90
C THR A 35 -12.10 -5.12 -8.37
N ALA A 36 -11.93 -5.27 -9.69
CA ALA A 36 -11.37 -6.47 -10.31
C ALA A 36 -10.23 -6.06 -11.25
N PHE A 37 -8.99 -6.22 -10.80
CA PHE A 37 -7.81 -5.98 -11.62
C PHE A 37 -6.69 -6.92 -11.22
N GLY A 38 -5.87 -7.32 -12.18
CA GLY A 38 -4.69 -8.13 -11.93
C GLY A 38 -3.83 -8.29 -13.16
N SER A 39 -2.84 -9.17 -13.09
CA SER A 39 -1.97 -9.52 -14.22
C SER A 39 -2.80 -10.02 -15.40
N ALA A 40 -2.56 -9.48 -16.59
CA ALA A 40 -3.12 -10.04 -17.84
C ALA A 40 -2.35 -11.30 -18.29
N THR A 41 -1.20 -11.57 -17.69
CA THR A 41 -0.35 -12.71 -18.00
C THR A 41 -0.57 -13.80 -16.96
N PRO A 42 -0.99 -15.02 -17.37
CA PRO A 42 -1.07 -16.19 -16.49
C PRO A 42 0.27 -16.50 -15.80
N PRO A 43 0.24 -17.14 -14.62
CA PRO A 43 1.47 -17.51 -13.90
C PRO A 43 2.25 -18.64 -14.61
N ASP A 44 1.56 -19.48 -15.38
CA ASP A 44 2.15 -20.56 -16.17
C ASP A 44 1.25 -20.97 -17.35
N ASN A 45 1.64 -22.01 -18.09
CA ASN A 45 0.90 -22.50 -19.26
C ASN A 45 -0.32 -23.39 -18.91
N GLN A 46 -0.53 -23.73 -17.64
CA GLN A 46 -1.63 -24.59 -17.20
C GLN A 46 -2.81 -23.77 -16.67
N HIS A 47 -2.54 -22.66 -15.97
CA HIS A 47 -3.54 -21.84 -15.29
C HIS A 47 -4.04 -20.68 -16.16
N THR A 48 -4.77 -21.00 -17.23
CA THR A 48 -5.14 -20.06 -18.29
C THR A 48 -6.40 -19.22 -18.02
N SER A 49 -7.10 -19.43 -16.89
CA SER A 49 -8.30 -18.68 -16.52
C SER A 49 -8.09 -17.88 -15.24
N GLY A 50 -8.16 -16.55 -15.31
CA GLY A 50 -7.92 -15.66 -14.18
C GLY A 50 -7.34 -14.31 -14.61
N PRO A 51 -6.81 -13.52 -13.66
CA PRO A 51 -6.97 -13.73 -12.22
C PRO A 51 -8.38 -13.33 -11.79
N CYS A 52 -8.99 -14.11 -10.90
CA CYS A 52 -10.12 -13.68 -10.09
C CYS A 52 -9.60 -13.18 -8.73
N CYS A 53 -10.37 -12.47 -7.92
CA CYS A 53 -11.79 -12.17 -7.97
C CYS A 53 -11.99 -10.65 -7.77
N ALA A 54 -13.22 -10.17 -7.66
CA ALA A 54 -13.49 -8.76 -7.37
C ALA A 54 -13.70 -8.55 -5.87
N ASP A 55 -13.28 -7.41 -5.32
CA ASP A 55 -13.60 -7.02 -3.93
C ASP A 55 -14.08 -5.57 -3.82
N HIS A 56 -14.80 -5.28 -2.75
CA HIS A 56 -15.09 -3.93 -2.31
C HIS A 56 -13.85 -3.30 -1.67
N LEU A 57 -13.44 -2.13 -2.16
CA LEU A 57 -12.35 -1.38 -1.54
C LEU A 57 -12.91 -0.15 -0.84
N GLU A 58 -12.53 0.06 0.41
CA GLU A 58 -12.82 1.27 1.16
C GLU A 58 -11.67 1.55 2.14
N GLU A 59 -11.19 2.78 2.16
CA GLU A 59 -10.10 3.20 3.04
C GLU A 59 -10.29 4.65 3.49
N MET A 60 -9.87 4.98 4.71
CA MET A 60 -9.86 6.36 5.18
C MET A 60 -8.63 7.08 4.60
N MET A 61 -8.87 8.16 3.87
CA MET A 61 -7.81 8.95 3.25
C MET A 61 -7.08 9.80 4.29
N PHE A 62 -5.74 9.80 4.24
CA PHE A 62 -4.94 10.68 5.08
C PHE A 62 -5.16 12.15 4.68
N PRO A 63 -5.28 13.08 5.65
CA PRO A 63 -5.39 14.50 5.36
C PRO A 63 -4.22 14.99 4.51
N ALA A 64 -4.47 15.87 3.55
CA ALA A 64 -3.44 16.38 2.64
C ALA A 64 -2.24 17.02 3.37
N SER A 65 -2.45 17.57 4.56
CA SER A 65 -1.37 18.14 5.39
C SER A 65 -0.37 17.11 5.90
N THR A 66 -0.69 15.81 5.88
CA THR A 66 0.17 14.74 6.42
C THR A 66 0.89 13.94 5.34
N TRP A 67 0.77 14.35 4.07
CA TRP A 67 1.40 13.67 2.95
C TRP A 67 2.91 13.93 2.95
N GLY A 68 3.69 12.88 2.71
CA GLY A 68 5.16 12.92 2.74
C GLY A 68 5.80 12.92 1.35
N LYS A 69 7.13 12.92 1.34
CA LYS A 69 7.97 12.86 0.13
C LYS A 69 8.79 11.59 0.05
N THR A 70 8.92 10.84 1.14
CA THR A 70 9.73 9.63 1.19
C THR A 70 8.92 8.43 1.68
N PHE A 71 9.05 7.30 0.99
CA PHE A 71 8.34 6.07 1.34
C PHE A 71 9.31 4.89 1.21
N ALA A 72 9.23 3.96 2.16
CA ALA A 72 9.87 2.66 2.05
C ALA A 72 8.75 1.62 2.02
N LEU A 73 8.49 1.08 0.83
CA LEU A 73 7.34 0.23 0.58
C LEU A 73 7.75 -1.23 0.51
N ALA A 74 7.45 -1.95 1.58
CA ALA A 74 7.55 -3.40 1.62
C ALA A 74 6.45 -3.98 0.72
N ARG A 75 6.86 -4.66 -0.35
CA ARG A 75 5.94 -5.41 -1.20
C ARG A 75 5.20 -6.44 -0.35
N SER A 76 3.95 -6.74 -0.70
CA SER A 76 3.17 -7.79 -0.08
C SER A 76 3.82 -9.17 -0.26
N GLN A 77 3.46 -10.10 0.62
CA GLN A 77 3.83 -11.49 0.46
C GLN A 77 3.16 -12.02 -0.81
N GLN A 78 3.97 -12.50 -1.75
CA GLN A 78 3.54 -12.98 -3.05
C GLN A 78 2.63 -14.20 -2.91
N ARG A 79 1.50 -14.20 -3.63
CA ARG A 79 0.50 -15.28 -3.63
C ARG A 79 0.63 -16.19 -4.85
N SER A 80 1.10 -15.64 -5.97
CA SER A 80 1.45 -16.35 -7.21
C SER A 80 2.64 -15.68 -7.92
N SER A 81 2.41 -14.94 -9.00
CA SER A 81 3.38 -14.12 -9.74
C SER A 81 2.94 -12.66 -9.87
N GLU A 82 1.92 -12.24 -9.12
CA GLU A 82 1.30 -10.93 -9.25
C GLU A 82 2.19 -9.80 -8.71
N PRO A 83 2.25 -8.64 -9.38
CA PRO A 83 2.81 -7.42 -8.81
C PRO A 83 1.92 -6.82 -7.71
N ASP A 84 2.47 -5.91 -6.92
CA ASP A 84 1.64 -4.92 -6.20
C ASP A 84 1.47 -3.69 -7.08
N VAL A 85 0.32 -3.03 -6.98
CA VAL A 85 0.06 -1.76 -7.68
C VAL A 85 0.24 -0.61 -6.72
N LEU A 86 0.99 0.40 -7.15
CA LEU A 86 1.11 1.68 -6.46
C LEU A 86 0.41 2.76 -7.28
N ARG A 87 -0.50 3.50 -6.66
CA ARG A 87 -1.10 4.72 -7.23
C ARG A 87 -0.52 5.93 -6.49
N ILE A 88 0.19 6.78 -7.22
CA ILE A 88 0.89 7.94 -6.64
C ILE A 88 0.16 9.21 -7.05
N LEU A 89 -0.42 9.90 -6.08
CA LEU A 89 -1.19 11.13 -6.27
C LEU A 89 -0.37 12.35 -5.83
N ALA A 90 -0.22 13.33 -6.73
CA ALA A 90 0.54 14.54 -6.46
C ALA A 90 -0.31 15.65 -5.82
N GLN A 91 0.27 16.32 -4.82
CA GLN A 91 -0.35 17.47 -4.18
C GLN A 91 -0.07 18.80 -4.91
N LYS A 92 1.10 18.91 -5.55
CA LYS A 92 1.64 20.17 -6.09
C LYS A 92 2.04 20.04 -7.56
N PRO A 93 2.15 21.17 -8.29
CA PRO A 93 2.62 21.14 -9.67
C PRO A 93 4.08 20.69 -9.75
N ASN A 94 4.45 20.15 -10.91
CA ASN A 94 5.80 19.72 -11.23
C ASN A 94 6.37 18.66 -10.27
N THR A 95 5.50 17.81 -9.71
CA THR A 95 5.91 16.71 -8.85
C THR A 95 6.57 15.63 -9.69
N VAL A 96 7.80 15.26 -9.32
CA VAL A 96 8.57 14.17 -9.94
C VAL A 96 8.80 13.10 -8.91
N VAL A 97 8.60 11.84 -9.28
CA VAL A 97 8.69 10.66 -8.40
C VAL A 97 9.78 9.73 -8.90
N THR A 98 10.65 9.30 -8.00
CA THR A 98 11.74 8.35 -8.26
C THR A 98 11.54 7.10 -7.43
N PHE A 99 11.83 5.94 -8.02
CA PHE A 99 11.70 4.62 -7.40
C PHE A 99 13.07 3.95 -7.34
N THR A 100 13.37 3.24 -6.26
CA THR A 100 14.62 2.49 -6.12
C THR A 100 14.37 1.17 -5.40
N PRO A 101 14.46 0.02 -6.11
CA PRO A 101 14.63 -0.13 -7.56
C PRO A 101 13.39 0.34 -8.36
N ALA A 102 13.56 0.51 -9.67
CA ALA A 102 12.49 0.94 -10.58
C ALA A 102 11.30 -0.06 -10.59
N PRO A 103 10.07 0.40 -10.89
CA PRO A 103 8.92 -0.49 -10.99
C PRO A 103 9.09 -1.50 -12.12
N ALA A 104 8.42 -2.65 -11.98
CA ALA A 104 8.42 -3.68 -13.01
C ALA A 104 7.70 -3.22 -14.29
N THR A 105 6.61 -2.45 -14.13
CA THR A 105 5.91 -1.81 -15.25
C THR A 105 5.30 -0.46 -14.82
N GLY A 106 5.01 0.39 -15.80
CA GLY A 106 4.46 1.72 -15.57
C GLY A 106 5.57 2.74 -15.26
N THR A 107 5.24 4.02 -15.44
CA THR A 107 6.14 5.14 -15.15
C THR A 107 5.32 6.31 -14.62
N CYS A 108 5.98 7.20 -13.89
CA CYS A 108 5.41 8.49 -13.51
C CYS A 108 6.06 9.58 -14.35
N GLY A 109 5.25 10.26 -15.17
CA GLY A 109 5.66 11.54 -15.74
C GLY A 109 5.68 12.65 -14.68
N THR A 110 5.88 13.89 -15.11
CA THR A 110 5.70 15.04 -14.24
C THR A 110 4.21 15.21 -13.90
N LEU A 111 3.88 15.21 -12.61
CA LEU A 111 2.51 15.29 -12.12
C LEU A 111 2.15 16.70 -11.63
N GLY A 112 0.93 17.13 -11.98
CA GLY A 112 0.25 18.29 -11.44
C GLY A 112 -0.59 17.97 -10.19
N PRO A 113 -1.14 18.99 -9.50
CA PRO A 113 -2.04 18.77 -8.36
C PRO A 113 -3.25 17.92 -8.77
N GLY A 114 -3.55 16.89 -8.00
CA GLY A 114 -4.69 15.99 -8.28
C GLY A 114 -4.44 15.02 -9.44
N GLN A 115 -3.28 15.06 -10.10
CA GLN A 115 -2.88 14.07 -11.09
C GLN A 115 -2.16 12.91 -10.40
N PHE A 116 -2.33 11.72 -10.96
CA PHE A 116 -1.69 10.51 -10.46
C PHE A 116 -1.05 9.69 -11.58
N CYS A 117 -0.14 8.81 -11.19
CA CYS A 117 0.38 7.71 -12.01
C CYS A 117 0.14 6.39 -11.30
N GLU A 118 0.16 5.30 -12.06
CA GLU A 118 0.14 3.94 -11.54
C GLU A 118 1.35 3.17 -12.03
N VAL A 119 1.97 2.43 -11.11
CA VAL A 119 3.11 1.56 -11.39
C VAL A 119 2.92 0.21 -10.72
N LYS A 120 3.58 -0.81 -11.25
CA LYS A 120 3.57 -2.17 -10.69
C LYS A 120 4.93 -2.52 -10.14
N VAL A 121 5.02 -2.97 -8.90
CA VAL A 121 6.29 -3.30 -8.23
C VAL A 121 6.39 -4.80 -7.98
N ALA A 122 7.48 -5.41 -8.44
CA ALA A 122 7.78 -6.84 -8.28
C ALA A 122 8.64 -7.14 -7.04
N VAL A 123 9.21 -6.10 -6.43
CA VAL A 123 10.14 -6.18 -5.29
C VAL A 123 9.86 -5.01 -4.34
N ASP A 124 10.44 -5.07 -3.14
CA ASP A 124 10.45 -3.93 -2.22
C ASP A 124 11.08 -2.71 -2.89
N THR A 125 10.50 -1.54 -2.69
CA THR A 125 10.98 -0.31 -3.34
C THR A 125 10.88 0.89 -2.41
N GLU A 126 11.86 1.77 -2.51
CA GLU A 126 11.82 3.09 -1.91
C GLU A 126 11.34 4.11 -2.94
N LEU A 127 10.51 5.05 -2.50
CA LEU A 127 10.04 6.16 -3.31
C LEU A 127 10.55 7.47 -2.71
N SER A 128 10.98 8.37 -3.58
CA SER A 128 11.23 9.77 -3.24
C SER A 128 10.54 10.68 -4.23
N SER A 129 10.04 11.82 -3.77
CA SER A 129 9.41 12.81 -4.63
C SER A 129 9.88 14.23 -4.35
N SER A 130 9.85 15.08 -5.38
CA SER A 130 10.19 16.50 -5.24
C SER A 130 9.20 17.26 -4.36
N GLU A 131 7.92 16.85 -4.38
CA GLU A 131 6.83 17.46 -3.63
C GLU A 131 5.95 16.39 -2.95
N PRO A 132 5.10 16.76 -1.95
CA PRO A 132 4.30 15.80 -1.20
C PRO A 132 3.35 15.00 -2.08
N ILE A 133 3.28 13.69 -1.81
CA ILE A 133 2.43 12.73 -2.51
C ILE A 133 1.64 11.85 -1.53
N LEU A 134 0.52 11.33 -2.00
CA LEU A 134 -0.18 10.20 -1.37
C LEU A 134 0.12 8.95 -2.19
N VAL A 135 0.39 7.83 -1.52
CA VAL A 135 0.63 6.54 -2.18
C VAL A 135 -0.43 5.56 -1.72
N GLY A 136 -1.30 5.14 -2.63
CA GLY A 136 -2.16 3.97 -2.43
C GLY A 136 -1.39 2.72 -2.83
N HIS A 137 -1.40 1.71 -1.95
CA HIS A 137 -0.78 0.41 -2.16
C HIS A 137 -1.88 -0.63 -2.27
N PHE A 138 -1.93 -1.32 -3.42
CA PHE A 138 -2.99 -2.25 -3.74
C PHE A 138 -2.45 -3.65 -4.02
N LEU A 139 -3.19 -4.65 -3.52
CA LEU A 139 -3.08 -6.04 -3.92
C LEU A 139 -3.92 -6.26 -5.19
N GLU A 140 -3.41 -7.07 -6.12
CA GLU A 140 -4.16 -7.51 -7.30
C GLU A 140 -5.06 -8.71 -7.00
N SER A 141 -6.05 -8.97 -7.85
CA SER A 141 -6.64 -10.29 -8.02
C SER A 141 -5.52 -11.28 -8.35
N ALA A 142 -5.45 -12.42 -7.67
CA ALA A 142 -4.33 -13.36 -7.85
C ALA A 142 -4.74 -14.82 -8.09
N ILE A 143 -6.03 -15.16 -8.09
CA ILE A 143 -6.48 -16.56 -8.22
C ILE A 143 -6.57 -16.96 -9.69
N TRP A 144 -5.79 -17.96 -10.10
CA TRP A 144 -5.81 -18.54 -11.44
C TRP A 144 -6.22 -20.01 -11.43
N ARG A 145 -6.93 -20.44 -12.48
CA ARG A 145 -7.48 -21.79 -12.62
C ARG A 145 -6.97 -22.47 -13.88
N ALA A 146 -6.64 -23.75 -13.75
CA ALA A 146 -6.32 -24.64 -14.86
C ALA A 146 -7.55 -25.42 -15.33
N ASN A 147 -7.50 -25.93 -16.56
CA ASN A 147 -8.59 -26.71 -17.16
C ASN A 147 -8.92 -28.00 -16.40
N ASN A 148 -7.94 -28.55 -15.66
CA ASN A 148 -8.13 -29.74 -14.81
C ASN A 148 -8.69 -29.41 -13.42
N GLY A 149 -9.05 -28.14 -13.16
CA GLY A 149 -9.59 -27.69 -11.88
C GLY A 149 -8.54 -27.29 -10.83
N ASN A 150 -7.23 -27.42 -11.13
CA ASN A 150 -6.18 -26.93 -10.24
C ASN A 150 -6.24 -25.39 -10.11
N VAL A 151 -5.96 -24.88 -8.92
CA VAL A 151 -6.03 -23.45 -8.59
C VAL A 151 -4.73 -23.02 -7.93
N VAL A 152 -4.17 -21.89 -8.39
CA VAL A 152 -3.02 -21.22 -7.78
C VAL A 152 -3.35 -19.77 -7.43
N GLY A 153 -2.54 -19.18 -6.56
CA GLY A 153 -2.79 -17.85 -6.02
C GLY A 153 -3.85 -17.84 -4.93
N ASN A 154 -4.08 -16.66 -4.35
CA ASN A 154 -5.04 -16.50 -3.26
C ASN A 154 -5.51 -15.05 -3.14
N GLY A 155 -6.66 -14.83 -2.52
CA GLY A 155 -7.21 -13.51 -2.29
C GLY A 155 -7.65 -12.77 -3.57
N ASP A 156 -8.39 -11.71 -3.34
CA ASP A 156 -8.86 -10.70 -4.27
C ASP A 156 -8.15 -9.35 -3.97
N PRO A 157 -8.49 -8.25 -4.65
CA PRO A 157 -7.87 -6.97 -4.40
C PRO A 157 -8.10 -6.46 -2.99
N SER A 158 -7.12 -5.75 -2.45
CA SER A 158 -7.24 -4.97 -1.22
C SER A 158 -6.37 -3.73 -1.33
N MET A 159 -6.59 -2.74 -0.47
CA MET A 159 -5.81 -1.51 -0.50
C MET A 159 -5.48 -0.99 0.89
N ALA A 160 -4.35 -0.30 0.99
CA ALA A 160 -4.06 0.60 2.11
C ALA A 160 -3.38 1.86 1.60
N ILE A 161 -3.47 2.94 2.37
CA ILE A 161 -2.63 4.11 2.14
C ILE A 161 -1.27 3.89 2.80
N ALA A 162 -0.20 3.96 2.01
CA ALA A 162 1.15 3.76 2.51
C ALA A 162 1.56 4.90 3.45
N VAL A 163 2.21 4.54 4.54
CA VAL A 163 2.72 5.49 5.54
C VAL A 163 4.03 6.09 5.03
N PRO A 164 4.15 7.43 4.88
CA PRO A 164 5.43 8.06 4.55
C PRO A 164 6.44 7.90 5.69
N VAL A 165 7.72 7.85 5.37
CA VAL A 165 8.83 7.71 6.33
C VAL A 165 8.77 8.79 7.41
N GLU A 166 8.37 9.99 7.04
CA GLU A 166 8.19 11.14 7.95
C GLU A 166 7.14 10.91 9.05
N GLN A 167 6.30 9.89 8.92
CA GLN A 167 5.25 9.51 9.88
C GLN A 167 5.51 8.17 10.59
N PHE A 168 6.69 7.56 10.39
CA PHE A 168 7.05 6.32 11.05
C PHE A 168 6.95 6.44 12.57
N ARG A 169 6.41 5.39 13.21
CA ARG A 169 6.19 5.37 14.66
C ARG A 169 7.12 4.37 15.32
N LYS A 170 7.31 4.56 16.62
CA LYS A 170 8.17 3.70 17.44
C LYS A 170 7.44 2.53 18.08
N SER A 171 6.12 2.57 18.13
CA SER A 171 5.33 1.53 18.76
C SER A 171 3.94 1.42 18.16
N TYR A 172 3.46 0.19 18.06
CA TYR A 172 2.13 -0.13 17.54
C TYR A 172 1.43 -1.13 18.45
N THR A 173 0.11 -1.03 18.52
CA THR A 173 -0.79 -2.10 18.97
C THR A 173 -1.82 -2.26 17.86
N ILE A 174 -1.86 -3.44 17.26
CA ILE A 174 -2.71 -3.74 16.11
C ILE A 174 -3.55 -4.98 16.38
N LEU A 175 -4.66 -5.12 15.66
CA LEU A 175 -5.52 -6.29 15.70
C LEU A 175 -5.51 -6.97 14.32
N VAL A 176 -5.08 -8.22 14.28
CA VAL A 176 -5.10 -9.07 13.08
C VAL A 176 -6.41 -9.87 13.07
N PRO A 177 -7.24 -9.76 12.02
CA PRO A 177 -8.52 -10.47 11.93
C PRO A 177 -8.38 -12.00 11.90
N ALA A 178 -9.35 -12.71 12.50
CA ALA A 178 -9.34 -14.18 12.59
C ALA A 178 -9.88 -14.93 11.37
N ALA A 179 -10.55 -14.25 10.44
CA ALA A 179 -11.26 -14.88 9.32
C ALA A 179 -10.37 -15.20 8.11
N TYR A 180 -9.05 -15.00 8.21
CA TYR A 180 -8.11 -15.14 7.10
C TYR A 180 -7.12 -16.28 7.34
N GLN A 181 -6.91 -17.10 6.30
CA GLN A 181 -6.01 -18.26 6.35
C GLN A 181 -4.55 -17.86 6.52
N MET A 182 -4.16 -16.73 5.94
CA MET A 182 -2.82 -16.19 6.05
C MET A 182 -2.88 -14.72 6.44
N ASN A 183 -2.04 -14.34 7.40
CA ASN A 183 -1.88 -12.96 7.86
C ASN A 183 -0.41 -12.60 7.93
N TYR A 184 -0.10 -11.37 7.56
CA TYR A 184 1.25 -10.85 7.50
C TYR A 184 1.32 -9.45 8.07
N ILE A 185 2.44 -9.18 8.71
CA ILE A 185 2.90 -7.82 9.01
C ILE A 185 4.10 -7.55 8.10
N SER A 186 3.94 -6.59 7.20
CA SER A 186 5.07 -6.00 6.48
C SER A 186 5.61 -4.80 7.26
N LEU A 187 6.93 -4.78 7.41
CA LEU A 187 7.68 -3.73 8.10
C LEU A 187 8.60 -3.03 7.10
N ALA A 188 8.64 -1.71 7.18
CA ALA A 188 9.72 -0.91 6.62
C ALA A 188 10.36 -0.13 7.77
N ALA A 189 11.57 -0.49 8.15
CA ALA A 189 12.28 0.09 9.28
C ALA A 189 13.46 0.95 8.81
N ALA A 190 13.86 1.91 9.64
CA ALA A 190 15.08 2.68 9.41
C ALA A 190 16.32 1.79 9.21
N ALA A 191 17.40 2.34 8.63
CA ALA A 191 18.67 1.65 8.40
C ALA A 191 19.25 0.97 9.67
N THR A 192 18.98 1.56 10.83
CA THR A 192 19.48 1.16 12.14
C THR A 192 18.36 0.81 13.12
N GLY A 193 18.73 0.25 14.27
CA GLY A 193 17.79 -0.08 15.33
C GLY A 193 17.18 -1.48 15.18
N GLY A 194 16.66 -2.01 16.28
CA GLY A 194 15.94 -3.27 16.30
C GLY A 194 14.43 -3.08 16.10
N VAL A 195 13.76 -4.12 15.59
CA VAL A 195 12.31 -4.24 15.62
C VAL A 195 11.93 -5.52 16.35
N THR A 196 10.92 -5.44 17.21
CA THR A 196 10.32 -6.60 17.88
C THR A 196 8.83 -6.69 17.58
N ILE A 197 8.31 -7.91 17.46
CA ILE A 197 6.87 -8.21 17.45
C ILE A 197 6.61 -9.12 18.65
N ASP A 198 5.69 -8.72 19.53
CA ASP A 198 5.35 -9.42 20.77
C ASP A 198 6.57 -9.75 21.65
N GLY A 199 7.53 -8.82 21.68
CA GLY A 199 8.79 -8.95 22.40
C GLY A 199 9.84 -9.84 21.70
N ALA A 200 9.51 -10.54 20.61
CA ALA A 200 10.45 -11.32 19.84
C ALA A 200 11.16 -10.47 18.78
N PRO A 201 12.49 -10.54 18.62
CA PRO A 201 13.22 -9.78 17.62
C PRO A 201 12.89 -10.24 16.19
N VAL A 202 12.79 -9.29 15.27
CA VAL A 202 12.54 -9.52 13.85
C VAL A 202 13.85 -9.42 13.06
N THR A 203 14.12 -10.41 12.21
CA THR A 203 15.19 -10.33 11.22
C THR A 203 14.75 -9.46 10.05
N LEU A 204 15.44 -8.32 9.88
CA LEU A 204 15.22 -7.37 8.79
C LEU A 204 16.29 -7.55 7.72
N THR A 205 15.92 -7.40 6.46
CA THR A 205 16.84 -7.42 5.31
C THR A 205 16.89 -6.04 4.64
N PRO A 206 18.02 -5.59 4.08
CA PRO A 206 18.06 -4.33 3.33
C PRO A 206 17.08 -4.32 2.13
N PHE A 207 16.54 -3.15 1.80
CA PHE A 207 15.78 -2.92 0.57
C PHE A 207 16.73 -2.98 -0.66
N GLY A 208 16.88 -4.16 -1.27
CA GLY A 208 17.67 -4.33 -2.51
C GLY A 208 19.10 -3.79 -2.46
N ASN A 209 19.75 -3.66 -3.62
CA ASN A 209 21.06 -3.01 -3.73
C ASN A 209 20.89 -1.49 -3.81
N GLY A 210 21.01 -0.81 -2.67
CA GLY A 210 21.03 0.66 -2.59
C GLY A 210 19.93 1.28 -1.73
N GLY A 211 19.05 0.48 -1.13
CA GLY A 211 18.02 1.00 -0.23
C GLY A 211 18.58 1.50 1.09
N THR A 212 17.92 2.50 1.66
CA THR A 212 18.26 3.14 2.95
C THR A 212 17.46 2.58 4.12
N HIS A 213 16.42 1.79 3.84
CA HIS A 213 15.58 1.11 4.83
C HIS A 213 15.80 -0.40 4.81
N ARG A 214 15.23 -1.07 5.83
CA ARG A 214 15.20 -2.53 5.92
C ARG A 214 13.77 -3.03 5.98
N VAL A 215 13.51 -4.17 5.37
CA VAL A 215 12.20 -4.80 5.23
C VAL A 215 12.12 -6.09 6.02
N ALA A 216 10.91 -6.41 6.48
CA ALA A 216 10.54 -7.78 6.82
C ALA A 216 9.07 -8.02 6.46
N ARG A 217 8.71 -9.28 6.18
CA ARG A 217 7.32 -9.74 6.04
C ARG A 217 7.15 -10.93 6.95
N ILE A 218 6.37 -10.76 8.00
CA ILE A 218 6.29 -11.72 9.09
C ILE A 218 4.91 -12.36 9.08
N PRO A 219 4.79 -13.69 8.90
CA PRO A 219 3.53 -14.36 9.10
C PRO A 219 3.14 -14.27 10.58
N VAL A 220 1.88 -13.95 10.84
CA VAL A 220 1.36 -13.80 12.21
C VAL A 220 0.05 -14.54 12.39
N ALA A 221 -0.24 -14.89 13.64
CA ALA A 221 -1.55 -15.42 14.00
C ALA A 221 -2.60 -14.29 14.01
N ALA A 222 -3.88 -14.67 14.08
CA ALA A 222 -4.92 -13.71 14.39
C ALA A 222 -4.85 -13.28 15.86
N GLY A 223 -5.29 -12.06 16.14
CA GLY A 223 -5.30 -11.50 17.49
C GLY A 223 -4.52 -10.20 17.60
N GLN A 224 -4.29 -9.78 18.84
CA GLN A 224 -3.57 -8.55 19.13
C GLN A 224 -2.05 -8.79 18.99
N HIS A 225 -1.38 -7.86 18.32
CA HIS A 225 0.08 -7.82 18.26
C HIS A 225 0.60 -6.47 18.71
N THR A 226 1.76 -6.48 19.37
CA THR A 226 2.52 -5.27 19.69
C THR A 226 3.81 -5.24 18.89
N ILE A 227 4.16 -4.06 18.37
CA ILE A 227 5.38 -3.87 17.57
C ILE A 227 6.16 -2.73 18.19
N GLN A 228 7.47 -2.91 18.36
CA GLN A 228 8.37 -1.85 18.81
C GLN A 228 9.49 -1.67 17.79
N CYS A 229 9.72 -0.42 17.40
CA CYS A 229 10.68 -0.01 16.40
C CYS A 229 11.56 1.11 16.99
N ALA A 230 12.78 0.78 17.43
CA ALA A 230 13.62 1.72 18.18
C ALA A 230 13.83 3.06 17.45
N ASP A 231 14.10 2.97 16.15
CA ASP A 231 14.39 4.11 15.26
C ASP A 231 13.20 4.46 14.34
N GLY A 232 12.02 3.91 14.63
CA GLY A 232 10.82 4.09 13.81
C GLY A 232 10.70 3.09 12.65
N CYS A 233 9.47 2.73 12.34
CA CYS A 233 9.13 1.90 11.18
C CYS A 233 7.75 2.30 10.65
N GLY A 234 7.47 1.94 9.40
CA GLY A 234 6.13 1.80 8.84
C GLY A 234 5.65 0.36 9.00
N VAL A 235 4.35 0.20 9.26
CA VAL A 235 3.69 -1.10 9.44
C VAL A 235 2.52 -1.17 8.48
N THR A 236 2.48 -2.23 7.68
CA THR A 236 1.30 -2.58 6.87
C THR A 236 0.87 -3.98 7.25
N VAL A 237 -0.42 -4.14 7.57
CA VAL A 237 -1.01 -5.41 7.98
C VAL A 237 -1.94 -5.86 6.87
N TYR A 238 -1.86 -7.12 6.49
CA TYR A 238 -2.69 -7.68 5.43
C TYR A 238 -2.81 -9.18 5.57
N GLY A 239 -3.79 -9.74 4.89
CA GLY A 239 -4.00 -11.16 4.85
C GLY A 239 -4.96 -11.53 3.75
N TYR A 240 -5.03 -12.83 3.49
CA TYR A 240 -5.83 -13.36 2.41
C TYR A 240 -6.28 -14.80 2.69
N SER A 241 -7.49 -15.06 2.22
CA SER A 241 -8.18 -16.34 2.14
C SER A 241 -8.67 -16.52 0.70
N GLN A 242 -9.25 -17.68 0.39
CA GLN A 242 -9.80 -17.92 -0.93
C GLN A 242 -10.86 -16.85 -1.27
N SER A 243 -10.56 -16.02 -2.27
CA SER A 243 -11.43 -14.94 -2.76
C SER A 243 -11.83 -13.90 -1.71
N VAL A 244 -10.94 -13.60 -0.76
CA VAL A 244 -11.09 -12.44 0.14
C VAL A 244 -9.72 -12.02 0.71
N SER A 245 -9.49 -10.72 0.79
CA SER A 245 -8.27 -10.11 1.32
C SER A 245 -8.60 -8.99 2.32
N TYR A 246 -7.60 -8.52 3.04
CA TYR A 246 -7.65 -7.24 3.74
C TYR A 246 -6.27 -6.61 3.76
N MET A 247 -6.21 -5.29 3.91
CA MET A 247 -4.98 -4.55 4.00
C MET A 247 -5.26 -3.23 4.73
N PHE A 248 -4.37 -2.82 5.63
CA PHE A 248 -4.45 -1.51 6.29
C PHE A 248 -3.08 -1.06 6.81
N ALA A 249 -2.90 0.24 6.99
CA ALA A 249 -1.75 0.79 7.69
C ALA A 249 -1.85 0.53 9.20
N GLY A 250 -0.80 -0.01 9.83
CA GLY A 250 -0.76 -0.22 11.28
C GLY A 250 -0.87 1.08 12.10
N GLY A 251 -0.62 2.22 11.46
CA GLY A 251 -0.90 3.55 11.99
C GLY A 251 0.19 4.58 11.68
N LEU A 252 -0.16 5.84 11.88
CA LEU A 252 0.70 7.00 11.70
C LEU A 252 0.28 8.12 12.66
N ASP A 253 1.15 9.10 12.90
CA ASP A 253 0.90 10.16 13.91
C ASP A 253 0.04 11.32 13.38
N LEU A 254 -0.25 11.35 12.07
CA LEU A 254 -0.97 12.44 11.37
C LEU A 254 -0.40 13.83 11.66
N LYS A 255 0.91 13.93 11.91
CA LYS A 255 1.59 15.21 12.10
C LYS A 255 1.55 16.00 10.80
N ALA A 256 1.30 17.30 10.85
CA ALA A 256 1.37 18.12 9.64
C ALA A 256 2.82 18.13 9.11
N ILE A 257 3.01 17.69 7.87
CA ILE A 257 4.26 17.78 7.10
C ILE A 257 4.17 19.01 6.19
N VAL A 258 2.99 19.26 5.63
CA VAL A 258 2.71 20.36 4.72
C VAL A 258 1.87 21.41 5.43
N ILE A 259 2.30 22.66 5.32
CA ILE A 259 1.55 23.83 5.77
C ILE A 259 1.02 24.53 4.52
N PHE A 260 -0.31 24.71 4.46
CA PHE A 260 -1.03 25.33 3.35
C PHE A 260 -1.19 26.84 3.53
#